data_AF-A0A7S0BCY5-F1
#
_entry.id   AF-A0A7S0BCY5-F1
#
_cell.length_a   1.000
_cell.length_b   1.000
_cell.length_c   1.000
_cell.angle_alpha   90.00
_cell.angle_beta   90.00
_cell.angle_gamma   90.00
#
_symmetry.space_group_name_H-M   'P 1'
#
loop_
_entity.id
_entity.type
_entity.pdbx_description
1 polymer ?
#
loop_
_entity_poly.entity_id
_entity_poly.type
_entity_poly.pdbx_seq_one_letter_code
_entity_poly.pdbx_strand_id
1 'polypeptide(L)'
;RKDYSGAHTRLPVIMVSAKAPMELTATRSYSDGCTDFLAKPFNTGILEAKITVHIKIKEENRERSPREEPKAQIEQVEAKAKQAAEEAAAAREKAAAMERELGKARQAAEEAAAAREEAEAAKARTAALEDELSKVRQELGQPKAGEAKATQVAEEVAA
;
A
#
# COMPACT_ATOMS: atom_id res chain seq x y z
N ARG A 1 25.72 -8.47 -38.33
CA ARG A 1 24.61 -7.89 -39.13
C ARG A 1 24.56 -6.41 -38.74
N LYS A 2 24.51 -5.48 -39.70
CA LYS A 2 24.37 -4.05 -39.35
C LYS A 2 22.91 -3.80 -39.01
N ASP A 3 22.68 -3.32 -37.80
CA ASP A 3 21.35 -3.10 -37.26
C ASP A 3 20.90 -1.71 -37.71
N TYR A 4 20.05 -1.67 -38.74
CA TYR A 4 19.41 -0.45 -39.20
C TYR A 4 18.23 -0.10 -38.26
N SER A 5 18.53 0.18 -37.00
CA SER A 5 17.55 0.59 -35.99
C SER A 5 17.39 2.11 -36.01
N GLY A 6 16.61 2.59 -36.97
CA GLY A 6 16.26 4.00 -37.09
C GLY A 6 15.28 4.23 -38.22
N ALA A 7 13.99 4.29 -37.92
CA ALA A 7 12.92 4.87 -38.75
C ALA A 7 12.87 4.48 -40.24
N HIS A 8 13.45 3.34 -40.66
CA HIS A 8 13.15 2.79 -41.98
C HIS A 8 11.77 2.17 -41.90
N THR A 9 10.75 2.98 -42.20
CA THR A 9 9.47 2.48 -42.68
C THR A 9 9.82 1.42 -43.73
N ARG A 10 9.51 0.16 -43.45
CA ARG A 10 9.92 -1.01 -44.25
C ARG A 10 9.61 -0.72 -45.72
N LEU A 11 10.63 -0.35 -46.49
CA LEU A 11 10.48 0.10 -47.88
C LEU A 11 9.88 -1.09 -48.66
N PRO A 12 8.76 -0.93 -49.37
CA PRO A 12 8.23 -2.01 -50.20
C PRO A 12 9.23 -2.35 -51.30
N VAL A 13 9.57 -3.63 -51.41
CA VAL A 13 10.53 -4.16 -52.40
C VAL A 13 9.86 -5.25 -53.21
N ILE A 14 9.77 -5.04 -54.52
CA ILE A 14 9.24 -6.02 -55.48
C ILE A 14 10.43 -6.70 -56.16
N MET A 15 10.61 -7.99 -55.90
CA MET A 15 11.66 -8.78 -56.54
C MET A 15 11.25 -9.14 -57.97
N VAL A 16 12.12 -8.89 -58.95
CA VAL A 16 11.87 -9.21 -60.35
C VAL A 16 12.90 -10.23 -60.86
N SER A 17 12.47 -11.40 -61.32
CA SER A 17 13.39 -12.50 -61.69
C SER A 17 12.99 -13.23 -62.97
N ALA A 18 14.00 -13.65 -63.75
CA ALA A 18 13.84 -14.63 -64.85
C ALA A 18 14.34 -16.05 -64.44
N LYS A 19 14.70 -16.25 -63.17
CA LYS A 19 15.34 -17.47 -62.69
C LYS A 19 14.32 -18.58 -62.46
N ALA A 20 14.59 -19.76 -63.03
CA ALA A 20 13.86 -20.99 -62.75
C ALA A 20 14.51 -21.78 -61.58
N PRO A 21 13.73 -22.53 -60.79
CA PRO A 21 12.26 -22.48 -60.75
C PRO A 21 11.78 -21.20 -60.04
N MET A 22 10.69 -20.63 -60.56
CA MET A 22 10.19 -19.32 -60.12
C MET A 22 9.67 -19.36 -58.67
N GLU A 23 9.07 -20.48 -58.27
CA GLU A 23 8.52 -20.70 -56.93
C GLU A 23 9.61 -20.62 -55.86
N LEU A 24 10.72 -21.35 -56.02
CA LEU A 24 11.84 -21.29 -55.07
C LEU A 24 12.43 -19.88 -54.96
N THR A 25 12.52 -19.16 -56.08
CA THR A 25 13.03 -17.80 -56.10
C THR A 25 12.06 -16.84 -55.40
N ALA A 26 10.76 -17.01 -55.60
CA ALA A 26 9.72 -16.24 -54.91
C ALA A 26 9.76 -16.49 -53.41
N THR A 27 9.71 -17.74 -52.96
CA THR A 27 9.78 -18.13 -51.53
C THR A 27 11.01 -17.55 -50.85
N ARG A 28 12.17 -17.64 -51.51
CA ARG A 28 13.41 -17.06 -50.98
C ARG A 28 13.32 -15.54 -50.88
N SER A 29 12.79 -14.86 -51.90
CA SER A 29 12.67 -13.40 -51.87
C SER A 29 11.77 -12.89 -50.73
N TYR A 30 10.68 -13.60 -50.42
CA TYR A 30 9.83 -13.28 -49.27
C TYR A 30 10.56 -13.50 -47.94
N SER A 31 11.36 -14.57 -47.86
CA SER A 31 12.18 -14.88 -46.68
C SER A 31 13.28 -13.83 -46.45
N ASP A 32 13.81 -13.24 -47.52
CA ASP A 32 14.79 -12.15 -47.50
C ASP A 32 14.15 -10.77 -47.25
N GLY A 33 12.81 -10.69 -47.14
CA GLY A 33 12.07 -9.50 -46.74
C GLY A 33 11.45 -8.69 -47.89
N CYS A 34 11.47 -9.21 -49.12
CA CYS A 34 10.71 -8.60 -50.23
C CYS A 34 9.21 -8.64 -49.92
N THR A 35 8.49 -7.59 -50.33
CA THR A 35 7.04 -7.51 -50.14
C THR A 35 6.27 -8.17 -51.28
N ASP A 36 6.88 -8.27 -52.46
CA ASP A 36 6.25 -8.89 -53.63
C ASP A 36 7.30 -9.52 -54.57
N PHE A 37 6.83 -10.33 -55.50
CA PHE A 37 7.62 -11.01 -56.52
C PHE A 37 6.93 -10.91 -57.90
N LEU A 38 7.72 -10.73 -58.96
CA LEU A 38 7.24 -10.69 -60.34
C LEU A 38 8.23 -11.41 -61.26
N ALA A 39 7.73 -12.37 -62.04
CA ALA A 39 8.56 -13.12 -62.96
C ALA A 39 8.65 -12.46 -64.33
N LYS A 40 9.81 -12.56 -64.99
CA LYS A 40 10.02 -12.13 -66.37
C LYS A 40 9.75 -13.29 -67.35
N PRO A 41 9.12 -13.02 -68.51
CA PRO A 41 8.51 -11.75 -68.90
C PRO A 41 7.21 -11.46 -68.12
N PHE A 42 6.93 -10.19 -67.80
CA PHE A 42 5.71 -9.77 -67.10
C PHE A 42 4.87 -8.81 -67.93
N ASN A 43 3.58 -8.77 -67.61
CA ASN A 43 2.65 -7.76 -68.11
C ASN A 43 2.84 -6.46 -67.31
N THR A 44 2.98 -5.33 -68.01
CA THR A 44 3.18 -4.01 -67.39
C THR A 44 2.00 -3.58 -66.52
N GLY A 45 0.76 -3.90 -66.91
CA GLY A 45 -0.43 -3.62 -66.10
C GLY A 45 -0.43 -4.37 -64.77
N ILE A 46 0.16 -5.57 -64.70
CA ILE A 46 0.34 -6.29 -63.43
C ILE A 46 1.36 -5.58 -62.54
N LEU A 47 2.46 -5.08 -63.12
CA LEU A 47 3.46 -4.31 -62.37
C LEU A 47 2.86 -3.01 -61.84
N GLU A 48 2.11 -2.28 -62.66
CA GLU A 48 1.44 -1.04 -62.28
C GLU A 48 0.44 -1.26 -61.13
N ALA A 49 -0.36 -2.33 -61.20
CA ALA A 49 -1.29 -2.69 -60.13
C ALA A 49 -0.55 -2.99 -58.82
N LYS A 50 0.54 -3.76 -58.87
CA LYS A 50 1.36 -4.06 -57.69
C LYS A 50 1.97 -2.79 -57.09
N ILE A 51 2.53 -1.90 -57.91
CA ILE A 51 3.10 -0.62 -57.44
C ILE A 51 2.01 0.23 -56.77
N THR A 52 0.85 0.36 -57.41
CA THR A 52 -0.29 1.15 -56.90
C THR A 52 -0.73 0.67 -55.52
N VAL A 53 -0.85 -0.64 -55.31
CA VAL A 53 -1.20 -1.22 -54.00
C VAL A 53 -0.16 -0.86 -52.94
N HIS A 54 1.13 -0.98 -53.25
CA HIS A 54 2.19 -0.67 -52.28
C HIS A 54 2.29 0.82 -51.95
N ILE A 55 2.03 1.71 -52.92
CA ILE A 55 1.94 3.16 -52.69
C ILE A 55 0.77 3.47 -51.75
N LYS A 56 -0.42 2.94 -52.06
CA LYS A 56 -1.62 3.16 -51.26
C LYS A 56 -1.45 2.69 -49.81
N ILE A 57 -0.88 1.49 -49.60
CA ILE A 57 -0.59 0.98 -48.26
C ILE A 57 0.42 1.88 -47.52
N LYS A 58 1.43 2.41 -48.23
CA LYS A 58 2.42 3.32 -47.62
C LYS A 58 1.79 4.64 -47.21
N GLU A 59 0.92 5.20 -48.04
CA GLU A 59 0.16 6.43 -47.75
C GLU A 59 -0.79 6.21 -46.57
N GLU A 60 -1.59 5.16 -46.61
CA GLU A 60 -2.47 4.78 -45.50
C GLU A 60 -1.68 4.56 -44.21
N ASN A 61 -0.51 3.91 -44.25
CA ASN A 61 0.32 3.72 -43.07
C ASN A 61 0.97 5.01 -42.57
N ARG A 62 1.26 5.97 -43.47
CA ARG A 62 1.73 7.30 -43.09
C ARG A 62 0.63 8.10 -42.41
N GLU A 63 -0.59 8.03 -42.92
CA GLU A 63 -1.77 8.69 -42.35
C GLU A 63 -2.26 8.01 -41.05
N ARG A 64 -2.20 6.67 -40.98
CA ARG A 64 -2.45 5.85 -39.79
C ARG A 64 -1.27 5.80 -38.83
N SER A 65 -0.19 6.52 -39.09
CA SER A 65 0.83 6.82 -38.09
C SER A 65 0.57 8.16 -37.40
N PRO A 66 -0.52 8.35 -36.63
CA PRO A 66 -0.50 9.26 -35.51
C PRO A 66 -0.06 8.46 -34.29
N ARG A 67 1.24 8.29 -34.10
CA ARG A 67 1.84 7.96 -32.80
C ARG A 67 3.32 8.35 -32.82
N GLU A 68 3.57 9.61 -33.16
CA GLU A 68 4.38 10.37 -32.20
C GLU A 68 3.69 10.15 -30.87
N GLU A 69 4.32 9.37 -30.00
CA GLU A 69 3.82 9.06 -28.67
C GLU A 69 3.20 10.33 -28.09
N PRO A 70 2.05 10.26 -27.41
CA PRO A 70 1.54 11.43 -26.74
C PRO A 70 2.45 11.68 -25.53
N LYS A 71 3.66 12.18 -25.77
CA LYS A 71 4.67 12.50 -24.76
C LYS A 71 4.05 13.43 -23.73
N ALA A 72 3.20 14.35 -24.17
CA ALA A 72 2.40 15.20 -23.31
C ALA A 72 1.41 14.43 -22.42
N GLN A 73 0.77 13.35 -22.89
CA GLN A 73 -0.10 12.52 -22.05
C GLN A 73 0.70 11.63 -21.10
N ILE A 74 1.83 11.09 -21.54
CA ILE A 74 2.74 10.30 -20.69
C ILE A 74 3.31 11.19 -19.58
N GLU A 75 3.81 12.37 -19.92
CA GLU A 75 4.34 13.37 -18.98
C GLU A 75 3.26 13.86 -18.00
N GLN A 76 2.02 14.08 -18.46
CA GLN A 76 0.91 14.41 -17.56
C GLN A 76 0.54 13.27 -16.62
N VAL A 77 0.59 12.02 -17.07
CA VAL A 77 0.31 10.84 -16.24
C VAL A 77 1.43 10.65 -15.20
N GLU A 78 2.69 10.82 -15.60
CA GLU A 78 3.85 10.76 -14.69
C GLU A 78 3.82 11.87 -13.64
N ALA A 79 3.51 13.11 -14.04
CA ALA A 79 3.36 14.24 -13.12
C ALA A 79 2.24 14.00 -12.10
N LYS A 80 1.07 13.50 -12.55
CA LYS A 80 -0.04 13.15 -11.67
C LYS A 80 0.29 11.99 -10.73
N ALA A 81 0.99 10.96 -11.22
CA ALA A 81 1.41 9.83 -10.40
C ALA A 81 2.39 10.27 -9.30
N LYS A 82 3.31 11.19 -9.62
CA LYS A 82 4.25 11.74 -8.63
C LYS A 82 3.53 12.56 -7.56
N GLN A 83 2.60 13.43 -7.95
CA GLN A 83 1.80 14.21 -7.00
C GLN A 83 0.97 13.31 -6.09
N ALA A 84 0.31 12.28 -6.64
CA ALA A 84 -0.46 11.33 -5.85
C ALA A 84 0.41 10.52 -4.88
N ALA A 85 1.65 10.18 -5.26
CA ALA A 85 2.59 9.47 -4.40
C ALA A 85 3.06 10.34 -3.22
N GLU A 86 3.35 11.62 -3.45
CA GLU A 86 3.72 12.58 -2.41
C GLU A 86 2.56 12.81 -1.42
N GLU A 87 1.33 12.95 -1.92
CA GLU A 87 0.13 13.10 -1.08
C GLU A 87 -0.15 11.84 -0.26
N ALA A 88 -0.01 10.65 -0.86
CA ALA A 88 -0.17 9.38 -0.16
C ALA A 88 0.90 9.19 0.93
N ALA A 89 2.15 9.62 0.71
CA ALA A 89 3.20 9.57 1.73
C ALA A 89 2.86 10.50 2.91
N ALA A 90 2.46 11.75 2.63
CA ALA A 90 2.05 12.70 3.67
C ALA A 90 0.82 12.22 4.45
N ALA A 91 -0.15 11.59 3.78
CA ALA A 91 -1.33 11.00 4.44
C ALA A 91 -0.94 9.83 5.36
N ARG A 92 0.00 8.97 4.93
CA ARG A 92 0.51 7.86 5.75
C ARG A 92 1.24 8.34 6.99
N GLU A 93 2.06 9.39 6.90
CA GLU A 93 2.72 9.95 8.08
C GLU A 93 1.71 10.52 9.08
N LYS A 94 0.70 11.24 8.59
CA LYS A 94 -0.40 11.76 9.44
C LYS A 94 -1.18 10.63 10.11
N ALA A 95 -1.49 9.56 9.38
CA ALA A 95 -2.18 8.39 9.93
C ALA A 95 -1.34 7.69 11.01
N ALA A 96 -0.04 7.49 10.76
CA ALA A 96 0.88 6.90 11.73
C ALA A 96 1.04 7.76 12.99
N ALA A 97 1.05 9.09 12.86
CA ALA A 97 1.05 10.00 14.00
C ALA A 97 -0.25 9.88 14.82
N MET A 98 -1.40 9.83 14.15
CA MET A 98 -2.70 9.66 14.83
C MET A 98 -2.81 8.31 15.54
N GLU A 99 -2.32 7.22 14.95
CA GLU A 99 -2.27 5.91 15.61
C GLU A 99 -1.40 5.92 16.87
N ARG A 100 -0.25 6.61 16.84
CA ARG A 100 0.61 6.74 18.03
C ARG A 100 -0.09 7.50 19.14
N GLU A 101 -0.77 8.60 18.82
CA GLU A 101 -1.52 9.38 19.80
C GLU A 101 -2.70 8.59 20.39
N LEU A 102 -3.43 7.85 19.55
CA LEU A 102 -4.48 6.93 20.02
C LEU A 102 -3.92 5.81 20.90
N GLY A 103 -2.74 5.29 20.59
CA GLY A 103 -2.04 4.30 21.42
C GLY A 103 -1.72 4.84 22.81
N LYS A 104 -1.15 6.05 22.89
CA LYS A 104 -0.87 6.72 24.17
C LYS A 104 -2.16 6.99 24.96
N ALA A 105 -3.21 7.45 24.29
CA ALA A 105 -4.49 7.72 24.92
C ALA A 105 -5.13 6.44 25.49
N ARG A 106 -5.00 5.30 24.79
CA ARG A 106 -5.45 3.99 25.29
C ARG A 106 -4.67 3.54 26.52
N GLN A 107 -3.34 3.65 26.50
CA GLN A 107 -2.51 3.30 27.65
C GLN A 107 -2.86 4.15 28.88
N ALA A 108 -2.99 5.48 28.70
CA ALA A 108 -3.39 6.37 29.78
C ALA A 108 -4.80 6.05 30.32
N ALA A 109 -5.73 5.63 29.45
CA ALA A 109 -7.06 5.21 29.87
C ALA A 109 -7.05 3.89 30.65
N GLU A 110 -6.19 2.94 30.27
CA GLU A 110 -5.98 1.67 30.97
C GLU A 110 -5.33 1.89 32.34
N GLU A 111 -4.29 2.72 32.43
CA GLU A 111 -3.66 3.12 33.69
C GLU A 111 -4.65 3.84 34.62
N ALA A 112 -5.48 4.73 34.07
CA ALA A 112 -6.51 5.42 34.84
C ALA A 112 -7.61 4.46 35.34
N ALA A 113 -7.94 3.42 34.57
CA ALA A 113 -8.88 2.39 34.99
C ALA A 113 -8.30 1.54 36.13
N ALA A 114 -7.04 1.10 36.00
CA ALA A 114 -6.34 0.36 37.05
C ALA A 114 -6.20 1.17 38.35
N ALA A 115 -5.81 2.44 38.25
CA ALA A 115 -5.70 3.34 39.40
C ALA A 115 -7.05 3.57 40.11
N ARG A 116 -8.16 3.59 39.36
CA ARG A 116 -9.51 3.69 39.92
C ARG A 116 -9.90 2.42 40.68
N GLU A 117 -9.58 1.25 40.14
CA GLU A 117 -9.82 -0.04 40.81
C GLU A 117 -9.00 -0.15 42.09
N GLU A 118 -7.71 0.23 42.06
CA GLU A 118 -6.87 0.27 43.27
C GLU A 118 -7.39 1.27 44.31
N ALA A 119 -7.88 2.43 43.89
CA ALA A 119 -8.46 3.43 44.79
C ALA A 119 -9.78 2.95 45.43
N GLU A 120 -10.64 2.26 44.68
CA GLU A 120 -11.84 1.60 45.19
C GLU A 120 -11.47 0.52 46.21
N ALA A 121 -10.50 -0.34 45.89
CA ALA A 121 -10.01 -1.40 46.79
C ALA A 121 -9.37 -0.82 48.07
N ALA A 122 -8.60 0.26 47.95
CA ALA A 122 -8.00 0.95 49.09
C ALA A 122 -9.07 1.57 50.00
N LYS A 123 -10.09 2.23 49.43
CA LYS A 123 -11.24 2.75 50.19
C LYS A 123 -11.99 1.64 50.92
N ALA A 124 -12.19 0.49 50.29
CA ALA A 124 -12.83 -0.66 50.93
C ALA A 124 -12.00 -1.21 52.10
N ARG A 125 -10.66 -1.25 51.97
CA ARG A 125 -9.75 -1.66 53.06
C ARG A 125 -9.73 -0.68 54.21
N THR A 126 -9.72 0.63 53.94
CA THR A 126 -9.77 1.65 55.01
C THR A 126 -11.10 1.59 55.76
N ALA A 127 -12.22 1.41 55.05
CA ALA A 127 -13.52 1.22 55.69
C ALA A 127 -13.54 -0.03 56.59
N ALA A 128 -12.99 -1.16 56.13
CA ALA A 128 -12.90 -2.38 56.94
C ALA A 128 -12.03 -2.20 58.20
N LEU A 129 -10.89 -1.49 58.10
CA LEU A 129 -10.03 -1.20 59.24
C LEU A 129 -10.69 -0.23 60.24
N GLU A 130 -11.46 0.75 59.77
CA GLU A 130 -12.25 1.65 60.63
C GLU A 130 -13.33 0.87 61.41
N ASP A 131 -14.01 -0.08 60.76
CA ASP A 131 -14.96 -0.98 61.42
C ASP A 131 -14.28 -1.84 62.49
N GLU A 132 -13.09 -2.39 62.21
CA GLU A 132 -12.31 -3.16 63.21
C GLU A 132 -11.84 -2.30 64.38
N LEU A 133 -11.33 -1.08 64.12
CA LEU A 133 -10.95 -0.13 65.16
C LEU A 133 -12.14 0.27 66.03
N SER A 134 -13.32 0.44 65.45
CA SER A 134 -14.54 0.74 66.19
C SER A 134 -14.90 -0.39 67.18
N LYS A 135 -14.76 -1.66 66.77
CA LYS A 135 -14.96 -2.84 67.61
C LYS A 135 -13.93 -2.91 68.74
N VAL A 136 -12.65 -2.76 68.43
CA VAL A 136 -11.57 -2.76 69.43
C VAL A 136 -11.76 -1.65 70.46
N ARG A 137 -12.18 -0.46 70.02
CA ARG A 137 -12.50 0.66 70.92
C ARG A 137 -13.70 0.36 71.81
N GLN A 138 -14.71 -0.34 71.29
CA GLN A 138 -15.86 -0.79 72.08
C GLN A 138 -15.43 -1.84 73.14
N GLU A 139 -14.52 -2.75 72.80
CA GLU A 139 -13.97 -3.76 73.72
C GLU A 139 -13.06 -3.15 74.80
N LEU A 140 -12.24 -2.15 74.45
CA LEU A 140 -11.39 -1.42 75.40
C LEU A 140 -12.17 -0.40 76.25
N GLY A 141 -13.29 0.11 75.74
CA GLY A 141 -14.21 1.02 76.43
C GLY A 141 -15.17 0.30 77.39
N GLN A 142 -15.25 -1.02 77.32
CA GLN A 142 -15.85 -1.83 78.38
C GLN A 142 -14.77 -2.09 79.44
N PRO A 143 -14.80 -1.43 80.61
CA PRO A 143 -14.00 -1.93 81.72
C PRO A 143 -14.45 -3.37 81.98
N LYS A 144 -13.51 -4.32 81.97
CA LYS A 144 -13.77 -5.69 82.44
C LYS A 144 -14.45 -5.57 83.80
N ALA A 145 -15.71 -5.97 83.87
CA ALA A 145 -16.45 -6.23 85.09
C ALA A 145 -15.81 -7.43 85.80
N GLY A 146 -14.61 -7.23 86.32
CA GLY A 146 -13.72 -8.26 86.88
C GLY A 146 -12.66 -7.74 87.85
N GLU A 147 -12.38 -6.44 87.90
CA GLU A 147 -11.43 -5.86 88.89
C GLU A 147 -12.10 -5.03 90.01
N ALA A 148 -13.44 -5.08 90.13
CA ALA A 148 -14.16 -4.46 91.25
C ALA A 148 -14.11 -5.27 92.57
N LYS A 149 -13.09 -6.12 92.76
CA LYS A 149 -12.90 -6.93 93.98
C LYS A 149 -11.52 -6.82 94.64
N ALA A 150 -10.72 -5.80 94.29
CA ALA A 150 -9.41 -5.56 94.91
C ALA A 150 -9.32 -4.31 95.81
N THR A 151 -10.44 -3.61 96.06
CA THR A 151 -10.48 -2.40 96.91
C THR A 151 -11.35 -2.55 98.16
N GLN A 152 -11.47 -3.78 98.66
CA GLN A 152 -12.14 -4.09 99.93
C GLN A 152 -11.19 -4.77 100.92
N VAL A 153 -9.94 -4.31 100.99
CA VAL A 153 -8.99 -4.66 102.09
C VAL A 153 -8.03 -3.47 102.30
N ALA A 154 -8.53 -2.31 102.69
CA ALA A 154 -7.67 -1.17 103.07
C ALA A 154 -8.31 -0.17 104.05
N GLU A 155 -9.33 -0.59 104.82
CA GLU A 155 -9.93 0.27 105.85
C GLU A 155 -10.24 -0.54 107.13
N GLU A 156 -9.26 -1.33 107.59
CA GLU A 156 -9.25 -1.90 108.94
C GLU A 156 -7.81 -2.07 109.48
N VAL A 157 -6.94 -1.05 109.33
CA VAL A 157 -5.73 -0.89 110.17
C VAL A 157 -5.38 0.60 110.28
N ALA A 158 -6.09 1.30 111.16
CA ALA A 158 -5.71 2.50 111.92
C ALA A 158 -7.01 2.97 112.61
N ALA A 159 -7.31 2.48 113.82
CA ALA A 159 -6.81 3.03 115.08
C ALA A 159 -7.09 4.53 115.20
#